data_AF-A0A9X2MDR9-F1
#
_entry.id   AF-A0A9X2MDR9-F1
#
_cell.length_a   1.000
_cell.length_b   1.000
_cell.length_c   1.000
_cell.angle_alpha   90.00
_cell.angle_beta   90.00
_cell.angle_gamma   90.00
#
_symmetry.space_group_name_H-M   'P 1'
#
loop_
_entity.id
_entity.type
_entity.pdbx_description
1 polymer ?
#
loop_
_entity_poly.entity_id
_entity_poly.type
_entity_poly.pdbx_seq_one_letter_code
_entity_poly.pdbx_strand_id
1 'polypeptide(L)'
;EETCLFPFEDFDKNKLEEFLETNNILIYIHTHMNESSNISKYLGKRIRVLEDDKIDDIMGILNVFNILITDYSSIYIDFLLLKRPIIFLPYDKEKYLSKRGFNFDYDKVTPGHKPETMNEFMGVLDEIFAGRDLYKEDRELVNDIFNEISYPCSKEICMNVKGILEIK
;
A
#
# COMPACT_ATOMS: atom_id res chain seq x y z
N GLU A 1 14.44 -12.68 0.21
CA GLU A 1 13.26 -13.46 -0.22
C GLU A 1 12.76 -12.78 -1.48
N GLU A 2 12.26 -13.54 -2.45
CA GLU A 2 11.81 -12.94 -3.71
C GLU A 2 10.38 -12.42 -3.52
N THR A 3 10.15 -11.15 -3.83
CA THR A 3 8.84 -10.51 -3.74
C THR A 3 7.89 -11.13 -4.75
N CYS A 4 6.72 -11.56 -4.29
CA CYS A 4 5.69 -12.14 -5.15
C CYS A 4 4.57 -11.12 -5.39
N LEU A 5 4.57 -10.50 -6.57
CA LEU A 5 3.47 -9.62 -6.98
C LEU A 5 2.28 -10.48 -7.43
N PHE A 6 1.07 -10.09 -7.03
CA PHE A 6 -0.17 -10.84 -7.29
C PHE A 6 -0.05 -12.33 -6.95
N PRO A 7 0.12 -12.67 -5.66
CA PRO A 7 0.47 -14.01 -5.19
C PRO A 7 -0.75 -14.95 -5.15
N PHE A 8 -1.50 -15.01 -6.25
CA PHE A 8 -2.71 -15.82 -6.38
C PHE A 8 -2.44 -17.07 -7.21
N GLU A 9 -2.92 -18.24 -6.76
CA GLU A 9 -2.77 -19.49 -7.53
C GLU A 9 -3.51 -19.42 -8.88
N ASP A 10 -4.62 -18.70 -8.95
CA ASP A 10 -5.43 -18.49 -10.15
C ASP A 10 -5.01 -17.25 -10.95
N PHE A 11 -3.81 -16.70 -10.70
CA PHE A 11 -3.33 -15.50 -11.37
C PHE A 11 -3.25 -15.69 -12.90
N ASP A 12 -3.95 -14.82 -13.63
CA ASP A 12 -3.93 -14.71 -15.07
C ASP A 12 -3.78 -13.25 -15.47
N LYS A 13 -2.58 -12.90 -15.92
CA LYS A 13 -2.23 -11.54 -16.34
C LYS A 13 -3.18 -10.97 -17.40
N ASN A 14 -3.58 -11.78 -18.38
CA ASN A 14 -4.38 -11.27 -19.49
C ASN A 14 -5.79 -10.94 -19.03
N LYS A 15 -6.37 -11.78 -18.17
CA LYS A 15 -7.67 -11.51 -17.54
C LYS A 15 -7.62 -10.26 -16.66
N LEU A 16 -6.56 -10.10 -15.86
CA LEU A 16 -6.41 -8.92 -15.04
C LEU A 16 -6.27 -7.65 -15.90
N GLU A 17 -5.45 -7.66 -16.95
CA GLU A 17 -5.33 -6.52 -17.87
C GLU A 17 -6.65 -6.18 -18.57
N GLU A 18 -7.43 -7.17 -19.00
CA GLU A 18 -8.76 -6.96 -19.60
C GLU A 18 -9.75 -6.35 -18.60
N PHE A 19 -9.77 -6.86 -17.36
CA PHE A 19 -10.57 -6.31 -16.28
C PHE A 19 -10.21 -4.84 -15.99
N LEU A 20 -8.91 -4.55 -15.86
CA LEU A 20 -8.42 -3.20 -15.59
C LEU A 20 -8.73 -2.24 -16.75
N GLU A 21 -8.62 -2.71 -18.01
CA GLU A 21 -8.96 -1.92 -19.20
C GLU A 21 -10.46 -1.58 -19.22
N THR A 22 -11.31 -2.59 -19.02
CA THR A 22 -12.78 -2.44 -19.02
C THR A 22 -13.26 -1.47 -17.94
N ASN A 23 -12.63 -1.50 -16.77
CA ASN A 23 -12.97 -0.64 -15.64
C ASN A 23 -12.16 0.67 -15.59
N ASN A 24 -11.30 0.92 -16.59
CA ASN A 24 -10.41 2.09 -16.65
C ASN A 24 -9.54 2.27 -15.40
N ILE A 25 -9.03 1.18 -14.84
CA ILE A 25 -8.16 1.15 -13.67
C ILE A 25 -6.70 1.11 -14.14
N LEU A 26 -5.82 1.80 -13.43
CA LEU A 26 -4.37 1.78 -13.67
C LEU A 26 -3.65 1.39 -12.38
N ILE A 27 -2.82 0.36 -12.44
CA ILE A 27 -1.98 -0.09 -11.32
C ILE A 27 -0.54 0.33 -11.58
N TYR A 28 0.05 0.95 -10.56
CA TYR A 28 1.47 1.25 -10.51
C TYR A 28 2.16 0.35 -9.50
N ILE A 29 3.17 -0.39 -9.97
CA ILE A 29 4.04 -1.22 -9.15
C ILE A 29 5.24 -0.36 -8.74
N HIS A 30 5.47 -0.25 -7.45
CA HIS A 30 6.67 0.34 -6.88
C HIS A 30 7.35 -0.72 -6.01
N THR A 31 8.61 -1.03 -6.31
CA THR A 31 9.40 -2.06 -5.62
C THR A 31 10.74 -1.46 -5.22
N HIS A 32 11.34 -1.95 -4.15
CA HIS A 32 12.70 -1.55 -3.79
C HIS A 32 13.70 -1.94 -4.90
N MET A 33 14.71 -1.10 -5.13
CA MET A 33 15.72 -1.20 -6.20
C MET A 33 16.36 -2.60 -6.38
N ASN A 34 16.37 -3.43 -5.34
CA ASN A 34 16.99 -4.76 -5.33
C ASN A 34 16.04 -5.92 -5.72
N GLU A 35 14.77 -5.66 -6.05
CA GLU A 35 13.74 -6.69 -6.31
C GLU A 35 13.22 -6.68 -7.76
N SER A 36 13.88 -5.93 -8.63
CA SER A 36 13.44 -5.63 -10.00
C SER A 36 13.51 -6.81 -10.99
N SER A 37 14.13 -7.94 -10.63
CA SER A 37 14.48 -9.00 -11.58
C SER A 37 13.30 -9.81 -12.15
N ASN A 38 12.06 -9.61 -11.70
CA ASN A 38 10.92 -10.40 -12.16
C ASN A 38 9.61 -9.61 -12.39
N ILE A 39 9.66 -8.27 -12.42
CA ILE A 39 8.45 -7.44 -12.54
C ILE A 39 7.89 -7.46 -13.97
N SER A 40 8.76 -7.60 -14.97
CA SER A 40 8.40 -7.55 -16.40
C SER A 40 7.28 -8.53 -16.79
N LYS A 41 7.17 -9.68 -16.11
CA LYS A 41 6.11 -10.65 -16.37
C LYS A 41 4.72 -10.10 -16.04
N TYR A 42 4.59 -9.15 -15.11
CA TYR A 42 3.32 -8.54 -14.72
C TYR A 42 2.95 -7.31 -15.54
N LEU A 43 3.92 -6.63 -16.17
CA LEU A 43 3.69 -5.35 -16.84
C LEU A 43 2.86 -5.45 -18.12
N GLY A 44 2.01 -4.46 -18.36
CA GLY A 44 1.17 -4.36 -19.54
C GLY A 44 0.69 -2.93 -19.78
N LYS A 45 -0.52 -2.76 -20.32
CA LYS A 45 -1.05 -1.43 -20.64
C LYS A 45 -1.55 -0.74 -19.37
N ARG A 46 -2.19 -1.51 -18.49
CA ARG A 46 -2.83 -1.07 -17.25
C ARG A 46 -2.03 -1.41 -15.99
N ILE A 47 -0.98 -2.22 -16.10
CA ILE A 47 -0.02 -2.46 -15.01
C ILE A 47 1.34 -1.91 -15.41
N ARG A 48 1.82 -0.88 -14.71
CA ARG A 48 3.06 -0.15 -15.05
C ARG A 48 4.00 -0.09 -13.85
N VAL A 49 5.28 0.12 -14.10
CA VAL A 49 6.23 0.44 -13.03
C VAL A 49 6.16 1.93 -12.75
N LEU A 50 6.22 2.26 -11.47
CA LEU A 50 6.51 3.60 -11.00
C LEU A 50 8.02 3.74 -10.92
N GLU A 51 8.62 4.40 -11.91
CA GLU A 51 10.08 4.44 -12.03
C GLU A 51 10.70 5.38 -10.97
N ASP A 52 11.57 4.82 -10.12
CA ASP A 52 12.23 5.53 -9.01
C ASP A 52 13.09 6.72 -9.48
N ASP A 53 13.58 6.69 -10.73
CA ASP A 53 14.39 7.78 -11.31
C ASP A 53 13.58 9.05 -11.59
N LYS A 54 12.24 8.96 -11.51
CA LYS A 54 11.32 10.08 -11.73
C LYS A 54 10.63 10.55 -10.45
N ILE A 55 10.79 9.83 -9.33
CA ILE A 55 10.10 10.10 -8.07
C ILE A 55 11.14 10.07 -6.94
N ASP A 56 11.52 11.26 -6.50
CA ASP A 56 12.47 11.43 -5.39
C ASP A 56 11.90 10.92 -4.06
N ASP A 57 10.58 11.00 -3.87
CA ASP A 57 9.89 10.59 -2.65
C ASP A 57 8.47 10.08 -2.94
N ILE A 58 8.25 8.78 -2.73
CA ILE A 58 6.93 8.15 -2.87
C ILE A 58 5.89 8.78 -1.94
N MET A 59 6.30 9.23 -0.75
CA MET A 59 5.40 9.83 0.24
C MET A 59 4.78 11.12 -0.30
N GLY A 60 5.53 11.88 -1.10
CA GLY A 60 5.08 13.13 -1.71
C GLY A 60 3.96 12.97 -2.74
N ILE A 61 3.73 11.74 -3.25
CA ILE A 61 2.74 11.47 -4.29
C ILE A 61 1.66 10.47 -3.85
N LEU A 62 1.67 9.97 -2.61
CA LEU A 62 0.64 9.02 -2.15
C LEU A 62 -0.78 9.52 -2.38
N ASN A 63 -0.99 10.83 -2.28
CA ASN A 63 -2.28 11.50 -2.47
C ASN A 63 -2.83 11.42 -3.92
N VAL A 64 -2.05 10.98 -4.91
CA VAL A 64 -2.56 10.77 -6.27
C VAL A 64 -3.25 9.41 -6.46
N PHE A 65 -3.03 8.46 -5.56
CA PHE A 65 -3.55 7.09 -5.69
C PHE A 65 -4.87 6.90 -4.95
N ASN A 66 -5.85 6.24 -5.58
CA ASN A 66 -7.16 5.98 -4.98
C ASN A 66 -7.15 4.82 -3.98
N ILE A 67 -6.30 3.82 -4.21
CA ILE A 67 -6.21 2.57 -3.45
C ILE A 67 -4.72 2.25 -3.28
N LEU A 68 -4.34 1.79 -2.08
CA LEU A 68 -3.02 1.21 -1.85
C LEU A 68 -3.13 -0.32 -1.86
N ILE A 69 -2.22 -1.00 -2.57
CA ILE A 69 -2.03 -2.45 -2.49
C ILE A 69 -0.66 -2.68 -1.87
N THR A 70 -0.59 -3.44 -0.78
CA THR A 70 0.66 -3.65 -0.03
C THR A 70 0.62 -4.98 0.71
N ASP A 71 1.76 -5.45 1.20
CA ASP A 71 1.87 -6.64 2.03
C ASP A 71 2.18 -6.26 3.49
N TYR A 72 3.43 -5.97 3.81
CA TYR A 72 3.94 -5.67 5.15
C TYR A 72 4.64 -4.32 5.21
N SER A 73 4.66 -3.56 4.11
CA SER A 73 5.29 -2.23 4.07
C SER A 73 4.56 -1.26 5.00
N SER A 74 5.29 -0.53 5.84
CA SER A 74 4.74 0.48 6.74
C SER A 74 4.12 1.68 6.03
N ILE A 75 4.27 1.79 4.70
CA ILE A 75 3.66 2.85 3.88
C ILE A 75 2.14 2.93 4.05
N TYR A 76 1.48 1.84 4.45
CA TYR A 76 0.05 1.86 4.74
C TYR A 76 -0.29 2.81 5.89
N ILE A 77 0.61 2.98 6.86
CA ILE A 77 0.41 3.86 8.02
C ILE A 77 0.30 5.31 7.56
N ASP A 78 1.19 5.75 6.67
CA ASP A 78 1.11 7.07 6.06
C ASP A 78 -0.13 7.21 5.17
N PHE A 79 -0.47 6.14 4.43
CA PHE A 79 -1.65 6.13 3.56
C PHE A 79 -2.99 6.22 4.31
N LEU A 80 -3.04 5.77 5.57
CA LEU A 80 -4.23 5.90 6.43
C LEU A 80 -4.66 7.37 6.60
N LEU A 81 -3.71 8.32 6.58
CA LEU A 81 -4.01 9.76 6.65
C LEU A 81 -4.91 10.23 5.50
N LEU A 82 -4.86 9.54 4.35
CA LEU A 82 -5.70 9.85 3.19
C LEU A 82 -7.12 9.32 3.31
N LYS A 83 -7.39 8.46 4.30
CA LYS A 83 -8.68 7.80 4.54
C LYS A 83 -9.19 7.00 3.32
N ARG A 84 -8.27 6.45 2.54
CA ARG A 84 -8.56 5.71 1.30
C ARG A 84 -8.43 4.20 1.51
N PRO A 85 -9.12 3.38 0.68
CA PRO A 85 -9.06 1.92 0.78
C PRO A 85 -7.64 1.36 0.62
N ILE A 86 -7.40 0.25 1.33
CA ILE A 86 -6.14 -0.49 1.31
C ILE A 86 -6.46 -1.97 1.09
N ILE A 87 -5.71 -2.63 0.22
CA ILE A 87 -5.75 -4.08 -0.02
C ILE A 87 -4.42 -4.66 0.45
N PHE A 88 -4.48 -5.66 1.32
CA PHE A 88 -3.33 -6.34 1.88
C PHE A 88 -3.13 -7.70 1.20
N LEU A 89 -1.93 -7.99 0.71
CA LEU A 89 -1.57 -9.27 0.07
C LEU A 89 -0.45 -10.01 0.85
N PRO A 90 -0.71 -10.46 2.09
CA PRO A 90 0.30 -11.07 2.96
C PRO A 90 0.57 -12.56 2.63
N TYR A 91 1.19 -12.82 1.49
CA TYR A 91 1.33 -14.17 0.90
C TYR A 91 2.20 -15.17 1.67
N ASP A 92 3.09 -14.68 2.53
CA ASP A 92 4.02 -15.50 3.30
C ASP A 92 3.97 -15.17 4.80
N LYS A 93 2.79 -14.77 5.30
CA LYS A 93 2.60 -14.21 6.64
C LYS A 93 3.21 -15.05 7.75
N GLU A 94 2.97 -16.36 7.75
CA GLU A 94 3.53 -17.27 8.76
C GLU A 94 5.06 -17.26 8.76
N LYS A 95 5.66 -17.25 7.57
CA LYS A 95 7.11 -17.21 7.38
C LYS A 95 7.67 -15.86 7.82
N TYR A 96 7.01 -14.77 7.47
CA TYR A 96 7.38 -13.43 7.87
C TYR A 96 7.34 -13.28 9.41
N LEU A 97 6.25 -13.73 10.03
CA LEU A 97 6.03 -13.75 11.48
C LEU A 97 7.16 -14.49 12.22
N SER A 98 7.59 -15.63 11.69
CA SER A 98 8.64 -16.45 12.31
C SER A 98 10.02 -15.80 12.33
N LYS A 99 10.29 -14.85 11.43
CA LYS A 99 11.63 -14.25 11.24
C LYS A 99 11.77 -12.87 11.84
N ARG A 100 10.78 -12.00 11.62
CA ARG A 100 10.85 -10.59 12.02
C ARG A 100 10.01 -10.28 13.26
N GLY A 101 8.94 -11.04 13.47
CA GLY A 101 7.87 -10.67 14.39
C GLY A 101 7.16 -9.38 13.94
N PHE A 102 5.99 -9.13 14.51
CA PHE A 102 5.35 -7.82 14.41
C PHE A 102 5.24 -7.19 15.79
N ASN A 103 5.35 -5.86 15.85
CA ASN A 103 5.10 -5.10 17.06
C ASN A 103 3.63 -5.19 17.50
N PHE A 104 2.73 -5.48 16.57
CA PHE A 104 1.29 -5.59 16.76
C PHE A 104 0.75 -6.84 16.07
N ASP A 105 -0.43 -7.29 16.49
CA ASP A 105 -1.16 -8.34 15.77
C ASP A 105 -1.54 -7.82 14.38
N TYR A 106 -0.94 -8.41 13.33
CA TYR A 106 -1.06 -7.94 11.95
C TYR A 106 -2.51 -7.78 11.52
N ASP A 107 -3.39 -8.73 11.85
CA ASP A 107 -4.79 -8.65 11.39
C ASP A 107 -5.58 -7.54 12.09
N LYS A 108 -5.19 -7.18 13.32
CA LYS A 108 -5.82 -6.08 14.07
C LYS A 108 -5.40 -4.71 13.59
N VAL A 109 -4.24 -4.59 12.94
CA VAL A 109 -3.67 -3.30 12.53
C VAL A 109 -3.58 -3.11 11.02
N THR A 110 -4.12 -4.06 10.24
CA THR A 110 -4.20 -3.96 8.77
C THR A 110 -5.66 -3.88 8.31
N PRO A 111 -6.28 -2.70 8.42
CA PRO A 111 -7.70 -2.48 8.12
C PRO A 111 -7.99 -2.42 6.62
N GLY A 112 -8.06 -3.58 5.99
CA GLY A 112 -8.29 -3.70 4.56
C GLY A 112 -8.52 -5.14 4.11
N HIS A 113 -9.04 -5.26 2.89
CA HIS A 113 -9.32 -6.55 2.27
C HIS A 113 -8.03 -7.37 2.14
N LYS A 114 -8.14 -8.68 2.34
CA LYS A 114 -7.06 -9.67 2.19
C LYS A 114 -7.52 -10.79 1.26
N PRO A 115 -7.71 -10.50 -0.05
CA PRO A 115 -8.19 -11.51 -0.99
C PRO A 115 -7.17 -12.64 -1.13
N GLU A 116 -7.64 -13.88 -1.21
CA GLU A 116 -6.79 -15.07 -1.34
C GLU A 116 -6.68 -15.52 -2.80
N THR A 117 -7.59 -15.06 -3.67
CA THR A 117 -7.61 -15.36 -5.11
C THR A 117 -7.67 -14.10 -5.97
N MET A 118 -7.26 -14.22 -7.24
CA MET A 118 -7.36 -13.13 -8.21
C MET A 118 -8.82 -12.74 -8.47
N ASN A 119 -9.73 -13.71 -8.48
CA ASN A 119 -11.17 -13.42 -8.63
C ASN A 119 -11.71 -12.59 -7.46
N GLU A 120 -11.33 -12.93 -6.22
CA GLU A 120 -11.68 -12.11 -5.05
C GLU A 120 -11.04 -10.73 -5.14
N PHE A 121 -9.78 -10.63 -5.54
CA PHE A 121 -9.10 -9.35 -5.71
C PHE A 121 -9.81 -8.44 -6.72
N MET A 122 -10.23 -8.96 -7.87
CA MET A 122 -11.02 -8.20 -8.85
C MET A 122 -12.39 -7.81 -8.29
N GLY A 123 -13.06 -8.70 -7.56
CA GLY A 123 -14.32 -8.40 -6.88
C GLY A 123 -14.19 -7.29 -5.82
N VAL A 124 -13.10 -7.29 -5.07
CA VAL A 124 -12.78 -6.22 -4.11
C VAL A 124 -12.57 -4.88 -4.81
N LEU A 125 -11.88 -4.86 -5.96
CA LEU A 125 -11.74 -3.64 -6.76
C LEU A 125 -13.12 -3.12 -7.21
N ASP A 126 -13.98 -4.01 -7.74
CA ASP A 126 -15.34 -3.64 -8.14
C ASP A 126 -16.15 -3.07 -6.96
N GLU A 127 -16.05 -3.67 -5.77
CA GLU A 127 -16.70 -3.17 -4.55
C GLU A 127 -16.24 -1.76 -4.19
N ILE A 128 -14.91 -1.54 -4.15
CA ILE A 128 -14.32 -0.25 -3.81
C ILE A 128 -14.74 0.81 -4.82
N PHE A 129 -14.64 0.53 -6.13
CA PHE A 129 -15.01 1.48 -7.18
C PHE A 129 -16.52 1.72 -7.26
N ALA A 130 -17.34 0.77 -6.81
CA ALA A 130 -18.78 0.98 -6.59
C ALA A 130 -19.10 1.81 -5.33
N GLY A 131 -18.08 2.24 -4.58
CA GLY A 131 -18.23 3.05 -3.36
C GLY A 131 -18.57 2.23 -2.11
N ARG A 132 -18.42 0.90 -2.17
CA ARG A 132 -18.58 0.02 -1.00
C ARG A 132 -17.24 -0.13 -0.31
N ASP A 133 -17.15 0.44 0.88
CA ASP A 133 -15.92 0.51 1.66
C ASP A 133 -16.15 -0.09 3.05
N LEU A 134 -16.02 -1.43 3.11
CA LEU A 134 -16.33 -2.21 4.31
C LEU A 134 -15.37 -1.93 5.48
N TYR A 135 -14.16 -1.46 5.18
CA TYR A 135 -13.10 -1.24 6.18
C TYR A 135 -12.95 0.23 6.60
N LYS A 136 -13.90 1.10 6.24
CA LYS A 136 -13.77 2.53 6.53
C LYS A 136 -13.59 2.81 8.04
N GLU A 137 -14.47 2.24 8.87
CA GLU A 137 -14.46 2.44 10.33
C GLU A 137 -13.18 1.86 10.96
N ASP A 138 -12.78 0.65 10.55
CA ASP A 138 -11.53 0.03 11.00
C ASP A 138 -10.31 0.87 10.60
N ARG A 139 -10.31 1.47 9.40
CA ARG A 139 -9.24 2.37 8.97
C ARG A 139 -9.15 3.63 9.81
N GLU A 140 -10.29 4.22 10.17
CA GLU A 140 -10.32 5.38 11.06
C GLU A 140 -9.77 5.03 12.45
N LEU A 141 -10.18 3.89 13.01
CA LEU A 141 -9.67 3.41 14.31
C LEU A 141 -8.15 3.18 14.28
N VAL A 142 -7.65 2.48 13.27
CA VAL A 142 -6.22 2.17 13.16
C VAL A 142 -5.40 3.42 12.84
N ASN A 143 -5.97 4.35 12.06
CA ASN A 143 -5.35 5.65 11.82
C ASN A 143 -5.15 6.41 13.13
N ASP A 144 -6.12 6.40 14.03
CA ASP A 144 -6.01 7.07 15.34
C ASP A 144 -4.98 6.39 16.26
N ILE A 145 -4.75 5.08 16.10
CA ILE A 145 -3.70 4.34 16.82
C ILE A 145 -2.29 4.78 16.39
N PHE A 146 -2.05 4.93 15.08
CA PHE A 146 -0.71 5.20 14.57
C PHE A 146 -0.40 6.67 14.30
N ASN A 147 -1.42 7.48 13.97
CA ASN A 147 -1.27 8.86 13.52
C ASN A 147 -1.92 9.84 14.52
N GLU A 148 -1.47 9.80 15.77
CA GLU A 148 -1.89 10.74 16.82
C GLU A 148 -1.64 12.21 16.42
N ILE A 149 -0.50 12.46 15.77
CA ILE A 149 -0.14 13.79 15.25
C ILE A 149 -0.57 13.87 13.79
N SER A 150 -1.69 14.54 13.55
CA SER A 150 -2.28 14.74 12.21
C SER A 150 -2.11 16.16 11.65
N TYR A 151 -1.31 17.00 12.30
CA TYR A 151 -1.01 18.37 11.87
C TYR A 151 0.46 18.52 11.45
N PRO A 152 0.79 19.51 10.58
CA PRO A 152 2.18 19.74 10.18
C PRO A 152 3.07 20.11 11.37
N CYS A 153 4.00 19.21 11.74
CA CYS A 153 4.87 19.37 12.90
C CYS A 153 6.32 19.77 12.54
N SER A 154 6.71 19.76 11.26
CA SER A 154 8.09 20.01 10.83
C SER A 154 8.61 21.38 11.29
N LYS A 155 7.76 22.40 11.30
CA LYS A 155 8.10 23.75 11.78
C LYS A 155 8.43 23.76 13.27
N GLU A 156 7.60 23.09 14.06
CA GLU A 156 7.77 23.00 15.52
C GLU A 156 9.02 22.21 15.88
N ILE A 157 9.26 21.08 15.21
CA ILE A 157 10.50 20.30 15.36
C ILE A 157 11.72 21.17 15.04
N CYS A 158 11.69 21.92 13.94
CA CYS A 158 12.80 22.82 13.57
C CYS A 158 13.04 23.90 14.63
N MET A 159 11.98 24.52 15.15
CA MET A 159 12.07 25.52 16.23
C MET A 159 12.68 24.91 17.50
N ASN A 160 12.26 23.71 17.88
CA ASN A 160 12.78 23.01 19.06
C ASN A 160 14.27 22.68 18.91
N VAL A 161 14.69 22.16 17.75
CA VAL A 161 16.09 21.85 17.47
C VAL A 161 16.95 23.12 17.48
N LYS A 162 16.49 24.21 16.85
CA LYS A 162 17.19 25.50 16.89
C LYS A 162 17.34 26.04 18.31
N GLY A 163 16.31 25.91 19.14
CA GLY A 163 16.34 26.29 20.55
C GLY A 163 17.39 25.51 21.35
N ILE A 164 17.49 24.19 21.13
CA ILE A 164 18.50 23.34 21.78
C ILE A 164 19.93 23.71 21.35
N LEU A 165 20.12 24.10 20.09
CA LEU A 165 21.43 24.43 19.54
C LEU A 165 21.80 25.92 19.71
N GLU A 166 20.95 26.73 20.34
CA GLU A 166 21.10 28.18 20.48
C GLU A 166 21.29 28.92 19.14
N ILE A 167 20.81 28.33 18.04
CA ILE A 167 20.90 28.90 16.69
C ILE A 167 19.72 29.85 16.50
N LYS A 168 20.00 31.15 16.32
CA LYS A 168 19.00 32.20 16.03
C LYS A 168 18.38 32.05 14.63
#